data_AF-A0A965MMA9-F1
#
_entry.id   AF-A0A965MMA9-F1
#
_cell.length_a   1.000
_cell.length_b   1.000
_cell.length_c   1.000
_cell.angle_alpha   90.00
_cell.angle_beta   90.00
_cell.angle_gamma   90.00
#
_symmetry.space_group_name_H-M   'P 1'
#
loop_
_entity.id
_entity.type
_entity.pdbx_description
1 polymer ?
#
loop_
_entity_poly.entity_id
_entity_poly.type
_entity_poly.pdbx_seq_one_letter_code
_entity_poly.pdbx_strand_id
1 'polypeptide(L)'
;MPITYLWTPTALIGYPVFDGETDVVTRASYTVLADDGEGHTADYSNFAYTPLDPSVPFIPYADLTPEIIIGWVQYNLGADTVAAIQESLAIQIERQVNPPPQPEVLPLPWTTPETN
;
A
#
# COMPACT_ATOMS: atom_id res chain seq x y z
N MET A 1 2.51 15.99 -12.51
CA MET A 1 3.57 15.13 -13.13
C MET A 1 3.01 13.70 -13.25
N PRO A 2 3.66 12.70 -13.91
CA PRO A 2 3.19 11.31 -13.72
C PRO A 2 3.31 10.93 -12.24
N ILE A 3 2.30 10.23 -11.71
CA ILE A 3 2.33 9.77 -10.31
C ILE A 3 3.52 8.82 -10.13
N THR A 4 4.30 9.08 -9.10
CA THR A 4 5.41 8.23 -8.67
C THR A 4 4.94 7.31 -7.55
N TYR A 5 5.39 6.06 -7.54
CA TYR A 5 5.05 5.07 -6.52
C TYR A 5 6.31 4.58 -5.82
N LEU A 6 6.50 4.97 -4.56
CA LEU A 6 7.62 4.54 -3.74
C LEU A 6 7.19 3.39 -2.82
N TRP A 7 7.75 2.20 -3.08
CA TRP A 7 7.54 1.01 -2.26
C TRP A 7 8.63 0.92 -1.20
N THR A 8 8.23 0.92 0.08
CA THR A 8 9.14 0.89 1.22
C THR A 8 8.79 -0.27 2.14
N PRO A 9 9.73 -1.17 2.47
CA PRO A 9 9.51 -2.17 3.50
C PRO A 9 9.55 -1.51 4.88
N THR A 10 8.57 -1.80 5.72
CA THR A 10 8.40 -1.14 7.03
C THR A 10 8.66 -2.07 8.21
N ALA A 11 8.45 -3.37 8.04
CA ALA A 11 8.79 -4.37 9.05
C ALA A 11 9.02 -5.75 8.41
N LEU A 12 9.88 -6.55 9.03
CA LEU A 12 10.06 -7.95 8.71
C LEU A 12 9.59 -8.79 9.89
N ILE A 13 8.79 -9.81 9.61
CA ILE A 13 8.27 -10.74 10.61
C ILE A 13 8.73 -12.13 10.22
N GLY A 14 9.32 -12.83 11.19
CA GLY A 14 9.97 -14.11 10.98
C GLY A 14 10.06 -14.91 12.27
N TYR A 15 10.66 -16.08 12.17
CA TYR A 15 10.95 -16.96 13.28
C TYR A 15 12.46 -16.98 13.54
N PRO A 16 12.91 -16.92 14.81
CA PRO A 16 14.32 -17.05 15.14
C PRO A 16 14.94 -18.37 14.67
N VAL A 17 14.14 -19.44 14.68
CA VAL A 17 14.48 -20.74 14.12
C VAL A 17 13.26 -21.32 13.42
N PHE A 18 13.40 -21.75 12.17
CA PHE A 18 12.35 -22.43 11.41
C PHE A 18 12.98 -23.47 10.48
N ASP A 19 12.53 -24.72 10.58
CA ASP A 19 13.03 -25.86 9.79
C ASP A 19 14.56 -26.06 9.82
N GLY A 20 15.21 -25.69 10.94
CA GLY A 20 16.65 -25.79 11.11
C GLY A 20 17.44 -24.55 10.69
N GLU A 21 16.80 -23.58 10.04
CA GLU A 21 17.39 -22.29 9.64
C GLU A 21 17.11 -21.21 10.67
N THR A 22 18.04 -20.26 10.83
CA THR A 22 17.91 -19.13 11.77
C THR A 22 17.45 -17.85 11.07
N ASP A 23 16.69 -17.00 11.79
CA ASP A 23 16.22 -15.69 11.32
C ASP A 23 15.42 -15.74 10.01
N VAL A 24 14.49 -16.70 9.92
CA VAL A 24 13.68 -16.93 8.72
C VAL A 24 12.54 -15.94 8.63
N VAL A 25 12.60 -15.04 7.65
CA VAL A 25 11.52 -14.08 7.34
C VAL A 25 10.38 -14.80 6.64
N THR A 26 9.17 -14.70 7.20
CA THR A 26 7.94 -15.30 6.65
C THR A 26 6.94 -14.28 6.12
N ARG A 27 7.10 -13.01 6.53
CA ARG A 27 6.22 -11.92 6.15
C ARG A 27 6.95 -10.59 6.13
N ALA A 28 6.66 -9.77 5.13
CA ALA A 28 7.17 -8.41 5.00
C ALA A 28 6.01 -7.41 4.98
N SER A 29 6.04 -6.45 5.90
CA SER A 29 5.17 -5.28 5.86
C SER A 29 5.77 -4.22 4.94
N TYR A 30 4.92 -3.55 4.17
CA TYR A 30 5.31 -2.54 3.21
C TYR A 30 4.33 -1.37 3.20
N THR A 31 4.83 -0.22 2.74
CA THR A 31 4.03 0.96 2.44
C THR A 31 4.34 1.41 1.02
N VAL A 32 3.31 1.78 0.27
CA VAL A 32 3.39 2.37 -1.06
C VAL A 32 2.94 3.82 -0.93
N LEU A 33 3.84 4.75 -1.23
CA LEU A 33 3.53 6.18 -1.30
C LEU A 33 3.35 6.58 -2.76
N ALA A 34 2.18 7.10 -3.10
CA ALA A 34 1.90 7.74 -4.37
C ALA A 34 2.03 9.27 -4.22
N ASP A 35 2.72 9.90 -5.17
CA ASP A 35 2.94 11.35 -5.21
C ASP A 35 2.81 11.84 -6.66
N ASP A 36 1.93 12.83 -6.90
CA ASP A 36 1.69 13.43 -8.21
C ASP A 36 2.69 14.54 -8.59
N GLY A 37 3.59 14.90 -7.67
CA GLY A 37 4.57 15.98 -7.79
C GLY A 37 3.96 17.39 -7.73
N GLU A 38 2.67 17.49 -7.40
CA GLU A 38 1.89 18.75 -7.33
C GLU A 38 1.34 18.98 -5.91
N GLY A 39 1.75 18.15 -4.95
CA GLY A 39 1.42 18.29 -3.53
C GLY A 39 0.29 17.39 -3.06
N HIS A 40 -0.21 16.47 -3.91
CA HIS A 40 -1.19 15.47 -3.52
C HIS A 40 -0.51 14.11 -3.35
N THR A 41 -0.73 13.50 -2.19
CA THR A 41 -0.13 12.21 -1.86
C THR A 41 -1.19 11.25 -1.34
N ALA A 42 -1.03 9.97 -1.65
CA ALA A 42 -1.83 8.90 -1.05
C ALA A 42 -0.90 7.76 -0.65
N ASP A 43 -1.19 7.09 0.45
CA ASP A 43 -0.41 5.95 0.90
C ASP A 43 -1.28 4.70 1.10
N TYR A 44 -0.64 3.55 0.92
CA TYR A 44 -1.23 2.24 1.17
C TYR A 44 -0.24 1.38 1.94
N SER A 45 -0.64 0.89 3.10
CA SER A 45 0.19 0.05 3.96
C SER A 45 -0.45 -1.33 4.15
N ASN A 46 0.32 -2.39 3.93
CA ASN A 46 -0.13 -3.77 4.14
C ASN A 46 1.07 -4.69 4.39
N PHE A 47 0.85 -6.01 4.38
CA PHE A 47 1.88 -7.02 4.40
C PHE A 47 1.70 -8.03 3.27
N ALA A 48 2.79 -8.69 2.89
CA ALA A 48 2.79 -9.85 2.02
C ALA A 48 3.58 -10.99 2.66
N TYR A 49 3.24 -12.23 2.31
CA TYR A 49 4.04 -13.38 2.69
C TYR A 49 5.31 -13.40 1.84
N THR A 50 6.44 -13.74 2.45
CA THR A 50 7.66 -13.98 1.68
C THR A 50 7.54 -15.36 1.01
N PRO A 51 8.04 -15.52 -0.22
CA PRO A 51 8.08 -16.82 -0.85
C PRO A 51 9.07 -17.71 -0.07
N LEU A 52 8.54 -18.65 0.73
CA LEU A 52 9.30 -19.77 1.28
C LEU A 52 9.42 -20.86 0.20
N ASP A 53 9.92 -20.48 -0.97
CA ASP A 53 10.10 -21.40 -2.08
C ASP A 53 11.46 -22.12 -1.91
N PRO A 54 11.47 -23.45 -1.69
CA PRO A 54 12.70 -24.21 -1.52
C PRO A 54 13.58 -24.25 -2.79
N SER A 55 13.06 -23.81 -3.94
CA SER A 55 13.83 -23.68 -5.18
C SER A 55 14.59 -22.36 -5.29
N VAL A 56 14.32 -21.39 -4.40
CA VAL A 56 15.02 -20.11 -4.36
C VAL A 56 16.12 -20.16 -3.30
N PRO A 57 17.35 -19.70 -3.59
CA PRO A 57 18.42 -19.65 -2.60
C PRO A 57 17.99 -18.86 -1.36
N PHE A 58 18.17 -19.44 -0.18
CA PHE A 58 17.96 -18.73 1.08
C PHE A 58 18.92 -17.55 1.17
N ILE A 59 18.37 -16.35 1.38
CA ILE A 59 19.15 -15.13 1.61
C ILE A 59 19.23 -14.91 3.12
N PRO A 60 20.43 -14.93 3.72
CA PRO A 60 20.60 -14.65 5.14
C PRO A 60 20.05 -13.29 5.52
N TYR A 61 19.52 -13.17 6.75
CA TYR A 61 18.94 -11.92 7.24
C TYR A 61 19.89 -10.71 7.10
N ALA A 62 21.19 -10.94 7.29
CA ALA A 62 22.23 -9.90 7.19
C ALA A 62 22.43 -9.34 5.78
N ASP A 63 22.02 -10.08 4.74
CA ASP A 63 22.18 -9.70 3.33
C ASP A 63 20.88 -9.10 2.75
N LEU A 64 19.82 -8.98 3.55
CA LEU A 64 18.54 -8.43 3.10
C LEU A 64 18.65 -6.92 2.83
N THR A 65 18.25 -6.52 1.63
CA THR A 65 18.12 -5.12 1.25
C THR A 65 16.65 -4.76 1.03
N PRO A 66 16.27 -3.47 1.12
CA PRO A 66 14.90 -3.05 0.84
C PRO A 66 14.39 -3.49 -0.54
N GLU A 67 15.28 -3.48 -1.55
CA GLU A 67 14.99 -3.90 -2.92
C GLU A 67 14.64 -5.40 -3.00
N ILE A 68 15.38 -6.25 -2.29
CA ILE A 68 15.09 -7.69 -2.20
C ILE A 68 13.71 -7.91 -1.58
N ILE A 69 13.43 -7.24 -0.45
CA ILE A 69 12.16 -7.39 0.26
C ILE A 69 10.98 -6.92 -0.60
N ILE A 70 11.09 -5.76 -1.24
CA ILE A 70 10.03 -5.25 -2.12
C ILE A 70 9.87 -6.16 -3.35
N GLY A 71 10.97 -6.71 -3.87
CA GLY A 71 10.90 -7.73 -4.93
C GLY A 71 10.07 -8.95 -4.51
N TRP A 72 10.26 -9.45 -3.29
CA TRP A 72 9.45 -10.54 -2.74
C TRP A 72 7.98 -10.17 -2.58
N VAL A 73 7.71 -8.98 -2.07
CA VAL A 73 6.35 -8.45 -1.91
C VAL A 73 5.66 -8.39 -3.27
N GLN A 74 6.27 -7.74 -4.26
CA GLN A 74 5.68 -7.58 -5.59
C GLN A 74 5.51 -8.91 -6.32
N TYR A 75 6.47 -9.83 -6.18
CA TYR A 75 6.36 -11.18 -6.71
C TYR A 75 5.17 -11.94 -6.11
N ASN A 76 4.99 -11.88 -4.78
CA ASN A 76 3.90 -12.57 -4.08
C ASN A 76 2.53 -11.96 -4.40
N LEU A 77 2.44 -10.63 -4.52
CA LEU A 77 1.20 -9.94 -4.90
C LEU A 77 0.81 -10.21 -6.36
N GLY A 78 1.80 -10.38 -7.24
CA GLY A 78 1.60 -10.51 -8.67
C GLY A 78 1.28 -9.16 -9.36
N ALA A 79 1.45 -9.13 -10.69
CA ALA A 79 1.34 -7.92 -11.48
C ALA A 79 -0.05 -7.25 -11.37
N ASP A 80 -1.12 -8.04 -11.38
CA ASP A 80 -2.49 -7.52 -11.31
C ASP A 80 -2.77 -6.80 -9.99
N THR A 81 -2.32 -7.37 -8.86
CA THR A 81 -2.52 -6.76 -7.54
C THR A 81 -1.66 -5.50 -7.37
N VAL A 82 -0.43 -5.53 -7.87
CA VAL A 82 0.45 -4.34 -7.88
C VAL A 82 -0.20 -3.20 -8.67
N ALA A 83 -0.75 -3.50 -9.85
CA ALA A 83 -1.46 -2.53 -10.67
C ALA A 83 -2.72 -2.00 -9.97
N ALA A 84 -3.51 -2.87 -9.32
CA ALA A 84 -4.71 -2.47 -8.59
C ALA A 84 -4.39 -1.54 -7.39
N ILE A 85 -3.28 -1.77 -6.67
CA ILE A 85 -2.83 -0.88 -5.59
C ILE A 85 -2.48 0.50 -6.16
N GLN A 86 -1.73 0.54 -7.27
CA GLN A 86 -1.34 1.79 -7.92
C GLN A 86 -2.57 2.56 -8.43
N GLU A 87 -3.52 1.88 -9.09
CA GLU A 87 -4.77 2.48 -9.56
C GLU A 87 -5.61 3.02 -8.40
N SER A 88 -5.72 2.28 -7.30
CA SER A 88 -6.44 2.74 -6.10
C SER A 88 -5.82 4.02 -5.52
N LEU A 89 -4.49 4.10 -5.47
CA LEU A 89 -3.78 5.28 -5.01
C LEU A 89 -3.94 6.46 -5.98
N ALA A 90 -3.93 6.21 -7.29
CA ALA A 90 -4.20 7.23 -8.30
C ALA A 90 -5.60 7.83 -8.14
N ILE A 91 -6.61 7.00 -7.90
CA ILE A 91 -7.99 7.46 -7.63
C ILE A 91 -8.05 8.29 -6.34
N GLN A 92 -7.29 7.93 -5.30
CA GLN A 92 -7.23 8.72 -4.07
C GLN A 92 -6.62 10.11 -4.31
N ILE A 93 -5.56 10.19 -5.10
CA ILE A 93 -4.97 11.46 -5.54
C ILE A 93 -5.98 12.26 -6.37
N GLU A 94 -6.64 11.62 -7.34
CA GLU A 94 -7.65 12.28 -8.17
C GLU A 94 -8.79 12.88 -7.33
N ARG A 95 -9.22 12.20 -6.27
CA ARG A 95 -10.23 12.73 -5.34
C ARG A 95 -9.74 13.90 -4.49
N GLN A 96 -8.43 14.05 -4.29
CA GLN A 96 -7.87 15.25 -3.65
C GLN A 96 -7.86 16.43 -4.63
N VAL A 97 -7.51 16.16 -5.89
CA VAL A 97 -7.51 17.17 -6.97
C VAL A 97 -8.94 17.62 -7.30
N ASN A 98 -9.87 16.67 -7.42
CA ASN A 98 -11.27 16.86 -7.76
C ASN A 98 -12.18 16.23 -6.68
N PRO A 99 -12.41 16.91 -5.55
CA PRO A 99 -13.27 16.39 -4.49
C PRO A 99 -14.69 16.15 -4.99
N PRO A 100 -15.33 15.02 -4.62
CA PRO A 100 -16.73 14.80 -4.94
C PRO A 100 -17.62 15.84 -4.25
N PRO A 101 -18.78 16.19 -4.82
CA PRO A 101 -19.71 17.13 -4.21
C PRO A 101 -20.11 16.66 -2.81
N GLN A 102 -20.04 17.57 -1.84
CA GLN A 102 -20.44 17.29 -0.47
C GLN A 102 -21.97 17.24 -0.39
N PRO A 103 -22.57 16.24 0.27
CA PRO A 103 -24.01 16.22 0.49
C PRO A 103 -24.41 17.41 1.37
N GLU A 104 -25.35 18.22 0.90
CA GLU A 104 -25.96 19.31 1.67
C GLU A 104 -27.36 18.92 2.11
N VAL A 105 -27.74 19.30 3.33
CA VAL A 105 -29.10 19.14 3.81
C VAL A 105 -29.97 20.19 3.13
N LEU A 106 -30.75 19.76 2.14
CA LEU A 106 -31.73 20.63 1.49
C LEU A 106 -32.91 20.86 2.45
N PRO A 107 -33.38 22.12 2.60
CA PRO A 107 -34.59 22.39 3.37
C PRO A 107 -35.79 21.68 2.73
N LEU A 108 -36.74 21.23 3.55
CA LEU A 108 -37.97 20.63 3.03
C LEU A 108 -38.73 21.69 2.22
N PRO A 109 -39.20 21.38 1.00
CA PRO A 109 -39.85 22.37 0.14
C PRO A 109 -41.23 22.84 0.65
N TRP A 110 -41.73 22.25 1.74
CA TRP A 110 -43.02 22.58 2.36
C TRP A 110 -42.89 23.10 3.81
N THR A 111 -41.68 23.28 4.35
CA THR A 111 -41.52 24.03 5.61
C THR A 111 -41.56 25.52 5.32
N THR A 112 -42.68 26.17 5.68
CA THR A 112 -42.78 27.63 5.73
C THR A 112 -41.80 28.14 6.80
N PRO A 113 -40.99 29.19 6.55
CA PRO A 113 -40.16 29.78 7.59
C PRO A 113 -41.07 30.22 8.75
N GLU A 114 -40.74 29.79 9.97
CA GLU A 114 -41.49 30.18 11.17
C GLU A 114 -41.38 31.71 11.32
N THR A 115 -42.48 32.41 11.06
CA THR A 115 -42.62 33.82 11.41
C THR A 115 -42.74 33.90 12.92
N ASN A 116 -41.67 34.38 13.54
CA ASN A 116 -41.53 34.75 14.95
C ASN A 116 -42.68 35.66 15.43
#